data_AF-A0A6L6GZK4-F1
#
_entry.id   AF-A0A6L6GZK4-F1
#
_cell.length_a   1.000
_cell.length_b   1.000
_cell.length_c   1.000
_cell.angle_alpha   90.00
_cell.angle_beta   90.00
_cell.angle_gamma   90.00
#
_symmetry.space_group_name_H-M   'P 1'
#
loop_
_entity.id
_entity.type
_entity.pdbx_description
1 polymer ?
#
loop_
_entity_poly.entity_id
_entity_poly.type
_entity_poly.pdbx_seq_one_letter_code
_entity_poly.pdbx_strand_id
1 'polypeptide(L)'
;MEKFTLGSLLDVVGELFSDEISIAVSDREHYLYYRPSKRVDLKIKPGDPVKPGTIAHKALQTNQKASEFINRDVFGVPYHGMAVPFENDGELEGCVMAIYPTYTEGKSVVTVKSPDGWKPIPFSEVKYLEVKDRKTHVYGDGFSGTNKNPLQEFEYSLPRDQFIRCHRSFIVNVHHITEIFPDTHSTFVLAMDNGARIPVSQSYSSYFRKLLSF
;
A
#
# COMPACT_ATOMS: atom_id res chain seq x y z
N MET A 1 -21.42 -24.78 20.86
CA MET A 1 -20.62 -23.56 20.64
C MET A 1 -19.52 -23.96 19.68
N GLU A 2 -19.60 -23.57 18.41
CA GLU A 2 -18.56 -23.92 17.43
C GLU A 2 -17.22 -23.37 17.91
N LYS A 3 -16.18 -24.22 17.91
CA LYS A 3 -14.83 -23.84 18.32
C LYS A 3 -14.32 -22.83 17.29
N PHE A 4 -14.27 -21.55 17.67
CA PHE A 4 -13.43 -20.57 16.98
C PHE A 4 -12.02 -21.16 16.86
N THR A 5 -11.52 -21.30 15.64
CA THR A 5 -10.12 -21.69 15.44
C THR A 5 -9.29 -20.42 15.31
N LEU A 6 -8.07 -20.45 15.83
CA LEU A 6 -7.13 -19.33 15.69
C LEU A 6 -6.94 -18.97 14.20
N GLY A 7 -6.93 -19.98 13.32
CA GLY A 7 -6.90 -19.81 11.87
C GLY A 7 -8.07 -18.98 11.34
N SER A 8 -9.32 -19.32 11.69
CA SER A 8 -10.49 -18.56 11.22
C SER A 8 -10.51 -17.11 11.71
N LEU A 9 -10.02 -16.85 12.93
CA LEU A 9 -9.90 -15.49 13.45
C LEU A 9 -8.83 -14.70 12.69
N LEU A 10 -7.66 -15.29 12.45
CA LEU A 10 -6.56 -14.67 11.70
C LEU A 10 -6.94 -14.39 10.25
N ASP A 11 -7.73 -15.26 9.62
CA ASP A 11 -8.24 -15.03 8.27
C ASP A 11 -9.18 -13.82 8.22
N VAL A 12 -10.10 -13.69 9.18
CA VAL A 12 -10.98 -12.51 9.28
C VAL A 12 -10.16 -11.24 9.59
N VAL A 13 -9.19 -11.31 10.49
CA VAL A 13 -8.30 -10.19 10.79
C VAL A 13 -7.51 -9.77 9.55
N GLY A 14 -7.02 -10.71 8.76
CA GLY A 14 -6.36 -10.38 7.49
C GLY A 14 -7.31 -9.79 6.44
N GLU A 15 -8.61 -10.12 6.46
CA GLU A 15 -9.60 -9.44 5.61
C GLU A 15 -9.81 -7.99 6.03
N LEU A 16 -9.76 -7.68 7.34
CA LEU A 16 -9.89 -6.31 7.85
C LEU A 16 -8.75 -5.39 7.39
N PHE A 17 -7.55 -5.93 7.18
CA PHE A 17 -6.38 -5.13 6.80
C PHE A 17 -6.16 -4.96 5.30
N SER A 18 -7.13 -5.38 4.47
CA SER A 18 -7.08 -5.43 3.00
C SER A 18 -5.98 -6.37 2.45
N ASP A 19 -6.09 -6.81 1.19
CA ASP A 19 -5.11 -7.68 0.50
C ASP A 19 -3.70 -7.06 0.32
N GLU A 20 -3.41 -5.94 0.99
CA GLU A 20 -2.19 -5.14 0.86
C GLU A 20 -1.05 -5.59 1.80
N ILE A 21 -1.37 -6.13 2.98
CA ILE A 21 -0.37 -6.49 3.99
C ILE A 21 -0.30 -8.01 4.19
N SER A 22 0.91 -8.52 4.35
CA SER A 22 1.09 -9.93 4.72
C SER A 22 1.12 -10.03 6.24
N ILE A 23 0.54 -11.09 6.78
CA ILE A 23 0.48 -11.32 8.22
C ILE A 23 1.22 -12.62 8.51
N ALA A 24 2.08 -12.61 9.51
CA ALA A 24 2.69 -13.82 10.05
C ALA A 24 2.45 -13.90 11.56
N VAL A 25 2.32 -15.11 12.07
CA VAL A 25 2.32 -15.38 13.52
C VAL A 25 3.39 -16.43 13.77
N SER A 26 4.17 -16.25 14.82
CA SER A 26 5.15 -17.24 15.28
C SER A 26 4.97 -17.52 16.76
N ASP A 27 5.41 -18.68 17.20
CA ASP A 27 5.82 -18.87 18.58
C ASP A 27 7.26 -18.31 18.77
N ARG A 28 7.97 -18.73 19.83
CA ARG A 28 9.35 -18.30 20.11
C ARG A 28 10.38 -18.81 19.09
N GLU A 29 10.08 -19.88 18.35
CA GLU A 29 11.02 -20.62 17.51
C GLU A 29 10.54 -20.80 16.06
N HIS A 30 9.25 -20.96 15.81
CA HIS A 30 8.67 -21.33 14.51
C HIS A 30 7.46 -20.46 14.13
N TYR A 31 7.27 -20.26 12.83
CA TYR A 31 6.07 -19.63 12.30
C TYR A 31 4.87 -20.59 12.41
N LEU A 32 3.75 -20.11 12.95
CA LEU A 32 2.49 -20.84 13.11
C LEU A 32 1.50 -20.53 11.99
N TYR A 33 1.54 -19.31 11.47
CA TYR A 33 0.63 -18.84 10.44
C TYR A 33 1.35 -17.87 9.51
N TYR A 34 1.00 -17.92 8.24
CA TYR A 34 1.40 -16.91 7.28
C TYR A 34 0.32 -16.73 6.21
N ARG A 35 -0.12 -15.48 6.04
CA ARG A 35 -1.00 -15.06 4.96
C ARG A 35 -0.25 -14.06 4.08
N PRO A 36 0.08 -14.42 2.82
CA PRO A 36 0.67 -13.48 1.89
C PRO A 36 -0.37 -12.44 1.43
N SER A 37 0.10 -11.22 1.20
CA SER A 37 -0.62 -10.20 0.44
C SER A 37 -0.39 -10.37 -1.06
N LYS A 38 -1.11 -9.58 -1.86
CA LYS A 38 -0.86 -9.46 -3.30
C LYS A 38 0.52 -8.86 -3.62
N ARG A 39 1.12 -8.11 -2.68
CA ARG A 39 2.31 -7.27 -2.95
C ARG A 39 3.59 -7.82 -2.32
N VAL A 40 3.48 -8.51 -1.21
CA VAL A 40 4.62 -9.13 -0.53
C VAL A 40 4.32 -10.58 -0.27
N ASP A 41 5.15 -11.45 -0.83
CA ASP A 41 5.15 -12.84 -0.43
C ASP A 41 6.55 -13.26 0.00
N LEU A 42 6.78 -13.33 1.32
CA LEU A 42 8.01 -13.80 1.95
C LEU A 42 8.19 -15.32 1.86
N LYS A 43 7.20 -16.06 1.32
CA LYS A 43 7.22 -17.52 1.15
C LYS A 43 7.40 -18.30 2.47
N ILE A 44 6.99 -17.70 3.58
CA ILE A 44 6.98 -18.36 4.90
C ILE A 44 5.93 -19.46 4.90
N LYS A 45 6.26 -20.60 5.50
CA LYS A 45 5.33 -21.70 5.74
C LYS A 45 5.22 -21.95 7.24
N PRO A 46 4.04 -22.39 7.74
CA PRO A 46 3.93 -22.91 9.08
C PRO A 46 4.97 -24.02 9.33
N GLY A 47 5.70 -23.93 10.44
CA GLY A 47 6.83 -24.78 10.80
C GLY A 47 8.20 -24.25 10.37
N ASP A 48 8.28 -23.21 9.54
CA ASP A 48 9.58 -22.58 9.24
C ASP A 48 10.16 -21.93 10.51
N PRO A 49 11.49 -21.97 10.73
CA PRO A 49 12.11 -21.37 11.90
C PRO A 49 12.13 -19.84 11.82
N VAL A 50 12.00 -19.19 12.98
CA VAL A 50 12.24 -17.75 13.15
C VAL A 50 13.74 -17.48 13.08
N LYS A 51 14.20 -17.08 11.89
CA LYS A 51 15.63 -16.88 11.63
C LYS A 51 16.21 -15.65 12.35
N PRO A 52 17.46 -15.72 12.85
CA PRO A 52 18.20 -14.54 13.28
C PRO A 52 18.24 -13.46 12.19
N GLY A 53 18.10 -12.19 12.58
CA GLY A 53 18.02 -11.05 11.66
C GLY A 53 16.61 -10.75 11.14
N THR A 54 15.62 -11.60 11.42
CA THR A 54 14.21 -11.24 11.19
C THR A 54 13.69 -10.28 12.25
N ILE A 55 12.68 -9.50 11.89
CA ILE A 55 12.01 -8.59 12.82
C ILE A 55 11.27 -9.34 13.94
N ALA A 56 10.72 -10.54 13.66
CA ALA A 56 10.15 -11.42 14.69
C ALA A 56 11.21 -11.83 15.71
N HIS A 57 12.38 -12.30 15.25
CA HIS A 57 13.48 -12.67 16.15
C HIS A 57 13.88 -11.53 17.07
N LYS A 58 14.00 -10.31 16.52
CA LYS A 58 14.31 -9.11 17.31
C LYS A 58 13.23 -8.77 18.34
N ALA A 59 11.97 -8.81 17.95
CA ALA A 59 10.85 -8.54 18.86
C ALA A 59 10.77 -9.56 20.00
N LEU A 60 10.97 -10.84 19.69
CA LEU A 60 11.00 -11.94 20.67
C LEU A 60 12.18 -11.80 21.64
N GLN A 61 13.38 -11.44 21.16
CA GLN A 61 14.55 -11.27 22.02
C GLN A 61 14.45 -10.06 22.94
N THR A 62 13.88 -8.96 22.46
CA THR A 62 13.78 -7.72 23.23
C THR A 62 12.53 -7.66 24.11
N ASN A 63 11.58 -8.58 23.90
CA ASN A 63 10.21 -8.51 24.42
C ASN A 63 9.57 -7.11 24.21
N GLN A 64 9.86 -6.50 23.06
CA GLN A 64 9.36 -5.18 22.68
C GLN A 64 8.86 -5.19 21.24
N LYS A 65 7.92 -4.29 20.96
CA LYS A 65 7.49 -4.00 19.59
C LYS A 65 8.70 -3.55 18.77
N ALA A 66 8.91 -4.18 17.62
CA ALA A 66 9.88 -3.75 16.62
C ALA A 66 9.16 -3.24 15.36
N SER A 67 9.69 -2.19 14.72
CA SER A 67 9.15 -1.63 13.48
C SER A 67 10.30 -1.12 12.63
N GLU A 68 10.67 -1.85 11.57
CA GLU A 68 11.88 -1.57 10.80
C GLU A 68 11.75 -1.94 9.32
N PHE A 69 12.55 -1.27 8.51
CA PHE A 69 12.77 -1.65 7.12
C PHE A 69 13.74 -2.83 7.04
N ILE A 70 13.33 -3.89 6.35
CA ILE A 70 14.11 -5.10 6.14
C ILE A 70 14.55 -5.17 4.68
N ASN A 71 15.87 -5.23 4.49
CA ASN A 71 16.51 -5.44 3.19
C ASN A 71 16.26 -6.85 2.65
N ARG A 72 16.69 -7.09 1.41
CA ARG A 72 16.49 -8.37 0.71
C ARG A 72 17.28 -9.54 1.29
N ASP A 73 18.10 -9.32 2.31
CA ASP A 73 19.11 -10.27 2.79
C ASP A 73 18.51 -11.56 3.38
N VAL A 74 17.31 -11.47 3.99
CA VAL A 74 16.71 -12.61 4.71
C VAL A 74 15.69 -13.38 3.86
N PHE A 75 14.78 -12.66 3.20
CA PHE A 75 13.66 -13.25 2.45
C PHE A 75 13.68 -12.92 0.95
N GLY A 76 14.74 -12.29 0.44
CA GLY A 76 14.88 -11.93 -0.98
C GLY A 76 14.00 -10.76 -1.45
N VAL A 77 13.03 -10.35 -0.65
CA VAL A 77 12.08 -9.26 -0.91
C VAL A 77 12.25 -8.20 0.17
N PRO A 78 12.36 -6.90 -0.18
CA PRO A 78 12.43 -5.85 0.82
C PRO A 78 11.00 -5.57 1.33
N TYR A 79 10.87 -5.29 2.62
CA TYR A 79 9.58 -4.98 3.25
C TYR A 79 9.78 -4.07 4.46
N HIS A 80 8.75 -3.30 4.82
CA HIS A 80 8.71 -2.69 6.14
C HIS A 80 7.94 -3.65 7.06
N GLY A 81 8.56 -4.12 8.12
CA GLY A 81 7.94 -5.03 9.08
C GLY A 81 7.53 -4.29 10.34
N MET A 82 6.42 -4.71 10.95
CA MET A 82 6.11 -4.45 12.35
C MET A 82 5.87 -5.77 13.05
N ALA A 83 6.56 -6.00 14.16
CA ALA A 83 6.49 -7.20 14.97
C ALA A 83 6.09 -6.83 16.39
N VAL A 84 5.06 -7.48 16.92
CA VAL A 84 4.55 -7.26 18.28
C VAL A 84 4.58 -8.60 19.01
N PRO A 85 5.40 -8.76 20.06
CA PRO A 85 5.36 -9.95 20.88
C PRO A 85 4.03 -10.01 21.65
N PHE A 86 3.53 -11.21 21.89
CA PHE A 86 2.35 -11.42 22.73
C PHE A 86 2.67 -12.38 23.87
N GLU A 87 2.04 -12.12 25.01
CA GLU A 87 2.21 -12.87 26.23
C GLU A 87 0.89 -13.58 26.59
N ASN A 88 1.01 -14.74 27.22
CA ASN A 88 -0.09 -15.44 27.86
C ASN A 88 0.31 -15.70 29.31
N ASP A 89 -0.55 -15.32 30.26
CA ASP A 89 -0.27 -15.41 31.69
C ASP A 89 1.09 -14.82 32.13
N GLY A 90 1.54 -13.76 31.44
CA GLY A 90 2.81 -13.06 31.72
C GLY A 90 4.06 -13.75 31.14
N GLU A 91 3.89 -14.85 30.39
CA GLU A 91 4.96 -15.48 29.64
C GLU A 91 4.85 -15.14 28.15
N LEU A 92 5.96 -14.69 27.56
CA LEU A 92 6.07 -14.45 26.11
C LEU A 92 5.69 -15.74 25.35
N GLU A 93 4.65 -15.76 24.53
CA GLU A 93 4.31 -16.98 23.78
C GLU A 93 4.79 -16.91 22.33
N GLY A 94 4.85 -15.71 21.76
CA GLY A 94 5.17 -15.57 20.36
C GLY A 94 5.14 -14.13 19.88
N CYS A 95 4.99 -13.98 18.56
CA CYS A 95 4.97 -12.70 17.89
C CYS A 95 3.95 -12.67 16.77
N VAL A 96 3.27 -11.54 16.61
CA VAL A 96 2.47 -11.21 15.41
C VAL A 96 3.24 -10.22 14.57
N MET A 97 3.31 -10.47 13.26
CA MET A 97 3.95 -9.60 12.29
C MET A 97 2.94 -9.05 11.29
N ALA A 98 3.01 -7.73 11.07
CA ALA A 98 2.45 -7.07 9.90
C ALA A 98 3.60 -6.73 8.94
N ILE A 99 3.47 -7.16 7.68
CA ILE A 99 4.49 -7.02 6.64
C ILE A 99 3.91 -6.11 5.56
N TYR A 100 4.45 -4.90 5.50
CA TYR A 100 4.06 -3.88 4.55
C TYR A 100 4.98 -3.95 3.32
N PRO A 101 4.44 -3.86 2.10
CA PRO A 101 5.26 -3.66 0.90
C PRO A 101 6.11 -2.41 1.07
N THR A 102 7.37 -2.48 0.66
CA THR A 102 8.13 -1.25 0.45
C THR A 102 7.47 -0.50 -0.68
N TYR A 103 6.91 0.67 -0.39
CA TYR A 103 6.77 1.69 -1.41
C TYR A 103 8.18 1.89 -2.00
N THR A 104 8.31 1.83 -3.32
CA THR A 104 9.60 2.00 -3.98
C THR A 104 10.12 3.41 -3.75
N GLU A 105 10.76 3.66 -2.61
CA GLU A 105 11.45 4.93 -2.30
C GLU A 105 12.53 5.23 -3.34
N GLY A 106 13.02 4.22 -4.07
CA GLY A 106 14.08 4.38 -5.08
C GLY A 106 13.64 4.77 -6.50
N LYS A 107 12.33 4.84 -6.81
CA LYS A 107 11.86 5.29 -8.13
C LYS A 107 10.82 6.38 -7.95
N SER A 108 11.26 7.62 -7.85
CA SER A 108 10.41 8.81 -7.85
C SER A 108 9.84 9.12 -9.25
N VAL A 109 9.60 8.11 -10.08
CA VAL A 109 9.16 8.25 -11.48
C VAL A 109 8.07 7.24 -11.83
N VAL A 110 7.11 7.66 -12.66
CA VAL A 110 6.21 6.78 -13.39
C VAL A 110 6.75 6.60 -14.81
N THR A 111 7.14 5.38 -15.18
CA THR A 111 7.53 5.10 -16.57
C THR A 111 6.29 4.94 -17.43
N VAL A 112 6.20 5.70 -18.51
CA VAL A 112 5.09 5.66 -19.46
C VAL A 112 5.58 5.19 -20.83
N LYS A 113 4.70 4.52 -21.57
CA LYS A 113 4.88 4.13 -22.96
C LYS A 113 4.40 5.27 -23.87
N SER A 114 5.26 5.62 -24.82
CA SER A 114 5.08 6.59 -25.88
C SER A 114 5.26 5.92 -27.25
N PRO A 115 5.01 6.62 -28.38
CA PRO A 115 5.29 6.07 -29.71
C PRO A 115 6.75 5.64 -29.90
N ASP A 116 7.69 6.41 -29.36
CA ASP A 116 9.13 6.24 -29.57
C ASP A 116 9.82 5.37 -28.50
N GLY A 117 9.06 4.81 -27.55
CA GLY A 117 9.59 3.95 -26.49
C GLY A 117 9.02 4.26 -25.11
N TRP A 118 9.87 4.21 -24.08
CA TRP A 118 9.49 4.44 -22.68
C TRP A 118 10.15 5.69 -22.12
N LYS A 119 9.39 6.51 -21.41
CA LYS A 119 9.90 7.72 -20.74
C LYS A 119 9.56 7.68 -19.25
N PRO A 120 10.53 7.81 -18.34
CA PRO A 120 10.26 8.05 -16.93
C PRO A 120 9.80 9.49 -16.72
N ILE A 121 8.68 9.68 -16.02
CA ILE A 121 8.17 11.00 -15.59
C ILE A 121 8.32 11.09 -14.07
N PRO A 122 9.05 12.07 -13.52
CA PRO A 122 9.11 12.32 -12.08
C PRO A 122 7.72 12.46 -11.44
N PHE A 123 7.53 11.97 -10.22
CA PHE A 123 6.26 12.11 -9.50
C PHE A 123 5.83 13.57 -9.35
N SER A 124 6.78 14.47 -9.13
CA SER A 124 6.56 15.92 -9.09
C SER A 124 6.07 16.52 -10.40
N GLU A 125 6.22 15.81 -11.52
CA GLU A 125 5.72 16.22 -12.83
C GLU A 125 4.41 15.50 -13.19
N VAL A 126 4.04 14.43 -12.49
CA VAL A 126 2.77 13.70 -12.74
C VAL A 126 1.62 14.45 -12.08
N LYS A 127 0.67 14.91 -12.89
CA LYS A 127 -0.51 15.67 -12.45
C LYS A 127 -1.67 14.76 -12.05
N TYR A 128 -1.98 13.77 -12.89
CA TYR A 128 -3.01 12.76 -12.59
C TYR A 128 -2.86 11.52 -13.46
N LEU A 129 -3.51 10.44 -13.04
CA LEU A 129 -3.65 9.21 -13.79
C LEU A 129 -5.12 8.96 -14.07
N GLU A 130 -5.44 8.48 -15.27
CA GLU A 130 -6.80 8.16 -15.72
C GLU A 130 -6.85 6.75 -16.29
N VAL A 131 -7.89 5.97 -15.98
CA VAL A 131 -8.20 4.77 -16.76
C VAL A 131 -9.17 5.13 -17.87
N LYS A 132 -8.68 5.02 -19.09
CA LYS A 132 -9.41 5.25 -20.34
C LYS A 132 -9.02 4.18 -21.35
N ASP A 133 -9.98 3.70 -22.14
CA ASP A 133 -9.74 2.66 -23.15
C ASP A 133 -9.00 1.40 -22.64
N ARG A 134 -9.34 0.98 -21.40
CA ARG A 134 -8.74 -0.14 -20.65
C ARG A 134 -7.23 -0.01 -20.37
N LYS A 135 -6.67 1.19 -20.49
CA LYS A 135 -5.27 1.48 -20.16
C LYS A 135 -5.19 2.58 -19.11
N THR A 136 -4.13 2.58 -18.32
CA THR A 136 -3.84 3.69 -17.42
C THR A 136 -3.05 4.73 -18.19
N HIS A 137 -3.66 5.88 -18.42
CA HIS A 137 -3.04 7.08 -18.94
C HIS A 137 -2.42 7.86 -17.79
N VAL A 138 -1.20 8.34 -17.99
CA VAL A 138 -0.47 9.14 -17.02
C VAL A 138 -0.22 10.49 -17.66
N TYR A 139 -0.73 11.54 -17.02
CA TYR A 139 -0.64 12.92 -17.49
C TYR A 139 0.36 13.66 -16.63
N GLY A 140 1.49 14.02 -17.23
CA GLY A 140 2.50 14.85 -16.59
C GLY A 140 2.66 16.21 -17.25
N ASP A 141 3.66 16.97 -16.81
CA ASP A 141 4.01 18.25 -17.40
C ASP A 141 4.69 18.07 -18.77
N GLY A 142 4.10 18.65 -19.82
CA GLY A 142 4.58 18.55 -21.21
C GLY A 142 4.61 17.14 -21.83
N PHE A 143 4.38 16.07 -21.06
CA PHE A 143 4.42 14.69 -21.54
C PHE A 143 3.32 13.82 -20.96
N SER A 144 2.79 12.93 -21.78
CA SER A 144 1.78 11.96 -21.37
C SER A 144 2.00 10.64 -22.10
N GLY A 145 1.57 9.55 -21.47
CA GLY A 145 1.68 8.23 -22.06
C GLY A 145 0.85 7.20 -21.33
N THR A 146 1.05 5.94 -21.66
CA THR A 146 0.29 4.83 -21.05
C THR A 146 1.17 3.96 -20.18
N ASN A 147 0.61 3.43 -19.10
CA ASN A 147 1.22 2.39 -18.30
C ASN A 147 0.30 1.16 -18.29
N LYS A 148 0.90 -0.03 -18.25
CA LYS A 148 0.19 -1.32 -18.25
C LYS A 148 -0.46 -1.64 -16.89
N ASN A 149 0.03 -1.01 -15.81
CA ASN A 149 -0.45 -1.26 -14.46
C ASN A 149 -1.82 -0.58 -14.26
N PRO A 150 -2.78 -1.24 -13.60
CA PRO A 150 -4.06 -0.64 -13.25
C PRO A 150 -3.88 0.43 -12.15
N LEU A 151 -4.88 1.30 -11.98
CA LEU A 151 -4.83 2.36 -10.95
C LEU A 151 -4.65 1.80 -9.53
N GLN A 152 -5.23 0.65 -9.22
CA GLN A 152 -5.04 -0.01 -7.94
C GLN A 152 -3.55 -0.25 -7.61
N GLU A 153 -2.72 -0.62 -8.59
CA GLU A 153 -1.27 -0.78 -8.38
C GLU A 153 -0.55 0.56 -8.14
N PHE A 154 -1.09 1.64 -8.70
CA PHE A 154 -0.59 3.00 -8.50
C PHE A 154 -0.94 3.54 -7.12
N GLU A 155 -2.14 3.26 -6.58
CA GLU A 155 -2.52 3.64 -5.20
C GLU A 155 -1.53 3.12 -4.16
N TYR A 156 -0.90 1.98 -4.47
CA TYR A 156 0.06 1.35 -3.59
C TYR A 156 1.53 1.67 -3.90
N SER A 157 1.84 2.33 -5.03
CA SER A 157 3.23 2.65 -5.40
C SER A 157 3.53 4.14 -5.41
N LEU A 158 2.49 4.96 -5.57
CA LEU A 158 2.59 6.41 -5.48
C LEU A 158 2.64 6.87 -4.01
N PRO A 159 3.39 7.95 -3.70
CA PRO A 159 3.41 8.54 -2.37
C PRO A 159 2.01 9.03 -1.97
N ARG A 160 1.48 8.52 -0.85
CA ARG A 160 0.11 8.81 -0.39
C ARG A 160 -0.08 10.26 0.10
N ASP A 161 1.00 10.93 0.42
CA ASP A 161 1.06 12.37 0.75
C ASP A 161 0.86 13.25 -0.48
N GLN A 162 1.15 12.74 -1.69
CA GLN A 162 1.03 13.49 -2.94
C GLN A 162 -0.17 13.03 -3.78
N PHE A 163 -0.45 11.72 -3.81
CA PHE A 163 -1.44 11.15 -4.72
C PHE A 163 -2.65 10.59 -3.98
N ILE A 164 -3.85 11.02 -4.40
CA ILE A 164 -5.12 10.59 -3.83
C ILE A 164 -6.01 9.96 -4.89
N ARG A 165 -6.58 8.79 -4.58
CA ARG A 165 -7.67 8.19 -5.35
C ARG A 165 -8.95 9.00 -5.13
N CYS A 166 -9.42 9.70 -6.15
CA CYS A 166 -10.61 10.55 -6.07
C CYS A 166 -11.81 10.01 -6.86
N HIS A 167 -11.59 9.04 -7.74
CA HIS A 167 -12.62 8.42 -8.56
C HIS A 167 -12.19 7.01 -8.96
N ARG A 168 -13.13 6.12 -9.32
CA ARG A 168 -12.82 4.77 -9.85
C ARG A 168 -11.88 4.79 -11.06
N SER A 169 -11.85 5.90 -11.78
CA SER A 169 -11.02 6.11 -12.98
C SER A 169 -9.89 7.11 -12.77
N PHE A 170 -9.74 7.76 -11.61
CA PHE A 170 -8.73 8.82 -11.43
C PHE A 170 -7.93 8.68 -10.15
N ILE A 171 -6.63 8.95 -10.24
CA ILE A 171 -5.74 9.30 -9.12
C ILE A 171 -5.16 10.66 -9.43
N VAL A 172 -5.22 11.59 -8.47
CA VAL A 172 -4.78 12.98 -8.66
C VAL A 172 -3.58 13.28 -7.77
N ASN A 173 -2.63 14.08 -8.28
CA ASN A 173 -1.59 14.69 -7.45
C ASN A 173 -2.12 15.99 -6.85
N VAL A 174 -2.18 16.06 -5.52
CA VAL A 174 -2.78 17.19 -4.80
C VAL A 174 -2.01 18.49 -4.97
N HIS A 175 -0.70 18.41 -5.23
CA HIS A 175 0.15 19.59 -5.46
C HIS A 175 -0.16 20.32 -6.77
N HIS A 176 -0.88 19.67 -7.69
CA HIS A 176 -1.31 20.26 -8.96
C HIS A 176 -2.78 20.70 -8.96
N ILE A 177 -3.49 20.56 -7.84
CA ILE A 177 -4.86 21.07 -7.70
C ILE A 177 -4.79 22.57 -7.42
N THR A 178 -5.43 23.38 -8.26
CA THR A 178 -5.53 24.83 -8.05
C THR A 178 -6.76 25.20 -7.23
N GLU A 179 -7.91 24.58 -7.52
CA GLU A 179 -9.18 24.87 -6.85
C GLU A 179 -10.06 23.62 -6.75
N ILE A 180 -10.89 23.56 -5.71
CA ILE A 180 -11.86 22.47 -5.49
C ILE A 180 -13.25 23.09 -5.50
N PHE A 181 -14.10 22.66 -6.43
CA PHE A 181 -15.46 23.14 -6.56
C PHE A 181 -16.45 22.10 -6.03
N PRO A 182 -17.43 22.48 -5.19
CA PRO A 182 -18.56 21.61 -4.91
C PRO A 182 -19.36 21.39 -6.20
N ASP A 183 -19.85 20.17 -6.37
CA ASP A 183 -20.71 19.78 -7.47
C ASP A 183 -21.98 19.10 -6.91
N THR A 184 -22.83 18.59 -7.78
CA THR A 184 -24.11 17.96 -7.41
C THR A 184 -23.94 16.74 -6.49
N HIS A 185 -24.95 16.41 -5.69
CA HIS A 185 -24.97 15.14 -4.92
C HIS A 185 -23.74 14.88 -4.04
N SER A 186 -23.14 15.91 -3.44
CA SER A 186 -21.93 15.79 -2.59
C SER A 186 -20.68 15.28 -3.32
N THR A 187 -20.57 15.55 -4.63
CA THR A 187 -19.35 15.38 -5.41
C THR A 187 -18.53 16.66 -5.43
N PHE A 188 -17.32 16.58 -6.00
CA PHE A 188 -16.47 17.73 -6.27
C PHE A 188 -15.91 17.67 -7.68
N VAL A 189 -15.48 18.83 -8.17
CA VAL A 189 -14.66 18.94 -9.38
C VAL A 189 -13.37 19.65 -9.02
N LEU A 190 -12.24 19.00 -9.29
CA LEU A 190 -10.90 19.54 -9.08
C LEU A 190 -10.48 20.31 -10.33
N ALA A 191 -10.07 21.56 -10.18
CA ALA A 191 -9.32 22.28 -11.20
C ALA A 191 -7.83 21.96 -11.04
N MET A 192 -7.20 21.55 -12.14
CA MET A 192 -5.78 21.29 -12.19
C MET A 192 -5.04 22.48 -12.80
N ASP A 193 -3.75 22.62 -12.48
CA ASP A 193 -2.86 23.67 -13.01
C ASP A 193 -2.66 23.62 -14.54
N ASN A 194 -2.95 22.48 -15.19
CA ASN A 194 -2.96 22.33 -16.65
C ASN A 194 -4.34 22.59 -17.29
N GLY A 195 -5.29 23.10 -16.51
CA GLY A 195 -6.67 23.38 -16.95
C GLY A 195 -7.58 22.16 -16.97
N ALA A 196 -7.09 20.95 -16.65
CA ALA A 196 -7.95 19.76 -16.57
C ALA A 196 -8.97 19.87 -15.43
N ARG A 197 -10.11 19.22 -15.62
CA ARG A 197 -11.19 19.14 -14.62
C ARG A 197 -11.40 17.67 -14.25
N ILE A 198 -11.10 17.32 -13.00
CA ILE A 198 -11.14 15.93 -12.52
C ILE A 198 -12.31 15.76 -11.54
N PRO A 199 -13.27 14.84 -11.82
CA PRO A 199 -14.38 14.62 -10.91
C PRO A 199 -13.94 13.81 -9.68
N VAL A 200 -14.52 14.14 -8.53
CA VAL A 200 -14.48 13.33 -7.32
C VAL A 200 -15.85 12.67 -7.14
N SER A 201 -15.91 11.35 -7.32
CA SER A 201 -17.19 10.63 -7.18
C SER A 201 -17.69 10.60 -5.74
N GLN A 202 -19.00 10.42 -5.58
CA GLN A 202 -19.68 10.35 -4.28
C GLN A 202 -19.06 9.31 -3.32
N SER A 203 -18.67 8.13 -3.82
CA SER A 203 -18.05 7.09 -2.97
C SER A 203 -16.66 7.47 -2.45
N TYR A 204 -16.01 8.48 -3.04
CA TYR A 204 -14.67 8.94 -2.67
C TYR A 204 -14.68 10.31 -1.98
N SER A 205 -15.79 11.06 -2.05
CA SER A 205 -15.85 12.46 -1.58
C SER A 205 -15.62 12.58 -0.07
N SER A 206 -16.14 11.64 0.74
CA SER A 206 -15.90 11.59 2.19
C SER A 206 -14.42 11.42 2.54
N TYR A 207 -13.76 10.46 1.90
CA TYR A 207 -12.33 10.19 2.11
C TYR A 207 -11.46 11.34 1.61
N PHE A 208 -11.76 11.87 0.43
CA PHE A 208 -11.04 12.99 -0.18
C PHE A 208 -11.11 14.24 0.70
N ARG A 209 -12.31 14.58 1.21
CA ARG A 209 -12.51 15.69 2.14
C ARG A 209 -11.71 15.51 3.43
N LYS A 210 -11.73 14.31 4.02
CA LYS A 210 -10.98 14.01 5.25
C LYS A 210 -9.47 14.19 5.07
N LEU A 211 -8.92 13.78 3.93
CA LEU A 211 -7.48 13.90 3.67
C LEU A 211 -7.02 15.35 3.49
N LEU A 212 -7.86 16.19 2.88
CA LEU A 212 -7.52 17.60 2.61
C LEU A 212 -8.09 18.58 3.64
N SER A 213 -8.86 18.09 4.62
CA SER A 213 -9.38 18.87 5.76
C SER A 213 -10.17 20.14 5.39
N PHE A 214 -11.18 20.01 4.51
CA PHE A 214 -12.10 21.10 4.14
C PHE A 214 -13.58 20.71 4.25
#